data_AF-A0A7C3USV1-F1
#
_entry.id   AF-A0A7C3USV1-F1
#
_cell.length_a   1.000
_cell.length_b   1.000
_cell.length_c   1.000
_cell.angle_alpha   90.00
_cell.angle_beta   90.00
_cell.angle_gamma   90.00
#
_symmetry.space_group_name_H-M   'P 1'
#
loop_
_entity.id
_entity.type
_entity.pdbx_description
1 polymer ?
#
loop_
_entity_poly.entity_id
_entity_poly.type
_entity_poly.pdbx_seq_one_letter_code
_entity_poly.pdbx_strand_id
1 'polypeptide(L)'
;MFDRCPGSMGLTTPTLKVKKCPQCGADVEVFSNDVQVKCENCGFTVYNDVESCIQWCKYARLCVGDELYRKLKKTRVVFLDRDNASRSVMAEAVANKLNDRPNLVFLSAGTAPAPRFDPAALELLDREDMKAAGRPKAVHKLGPVDVVVAMDGDTGYEPPPGTRVITWEVPRPRPGDDYRAVLDLLKEKTPGLIAELAKGSDGKPEGVDN
;
A
#
# COMPACT_ATOMS: atom_id res chain seq x y z
N MET A 1 35.35 12.78 -21.85
CA MET A 1 34.76 13.81 -20.97
C MET A 1 33.27 13.76 -21.24
N PHE A 2 32.42 13.47 -20.25
CA PHE A 2 30.96 13.54 -20.47
C PHE A 2 30.57 15.01 -20.43
N ASP A 3 30.30 15.61 -21.60
CA ASP A 3 29.96 17.04 -21.73
C ASP A 3 28.63 17.42 -21.04
N ARG A 4 27.86 16.42 -20.58
CA ARG A 4 26.64 16.57 -19.79
C ARG A 4 26.51 15.43 -18.79
N CYS A 5 25.94 15.72 -17.62
CA CYS A 5 25.53 14.69 -16.68
C CYS A 5 24.47 13.80 -17.36
N PRO A 6 24.66 12.47 -17.46
CA PRO A 6 23.70 11.59 -18.12
C PRO A 6 22.27 11.70 -17.55
N GLY A 7 22.14 12.02 -16.26
CA GLY A 7 20.86 12.27 -15.59
C GLY A 7 20.17 13.58 -15.98
N SER A 8 20.84 14.50 -16.67
CA SER A 8 20.27 15.79 -17.10
C SER A 8 19.48 15.73 -18.41
N MET A 9 19.62 14.66 -19.21
CA MET A 9 18.99 14.59 -20.54
C MET A 9 17.45 14.69 -20.47
N GLY A 10 16.83 14.07 -19.46
CA GLY A 10 15.37 14.14 -19.25
C GLY A 10 14.87 15.50 -18.75
N LEU A 11 15.77 16.36 -18.26
CA LEU A 11 15.48 17.74 -17.82
C LEU A 11 15.74 18.76 -18.94
N THR A 12 16.77 18.53 -19.76
CA THR A 12 17.16 19.47 -20.83
C THR A 12 16.37 19.29 -22.12
N THR A 13 15.79 18.10 -22.35
CA THR A 13 14.99 17.80 -23.54
C THR A 13 13.73 17.02 -23.13
N PRO A 14 12.75 17.68 -22.51
CA PRO A 14 11.52 17.02 -22.10
C PRO A 14 10.77 16.49 -23.32
N THR A 15 10.25 15.27 -23.20
CA THR A 15 9.41 14.65 -24.24
C THR A 15 7.95 14.91 -23.93
N LEU A 16 7.19 15.31 -24.94
CA LEU A 16 5.75 15.56 -24.82
C LEU A 16 4.96 14.25 -25.04
N LYS A 17 4.01 13.97 -24.15
CA LYS A 17 3.03 12.89 -24.30
C LYS A 17 1.63 13.48 -24.19
N VAL A 18 0.72 13.06 -25.07
CA VAL A 18 -0.70 13.44 -24.99
C VAL A 18 -1.46 12.37 -24.22
N LYS A 19 -2.17 12.76 -23.16
CA LYS A 19 -3.05 11.90 -22.36
C LYS A 19 -4.49 12.38 -22.49
N LYS A 20 -5.47 11.48 -22.41
CA LYS A 20 -6.90 11.85 -22.36
C LYS A 20 -7.30 12.25 -20.93
N CYS A 21 -8.01 13.36 -20.79
CA CYS A 21 -8.60 13.80 -19.53
C CYS A 21 -9.71 12.81 -19.11
N PRO A 22 -9.67 12.23 -17.90
CA PRO A 22 -10.69 11.28 -17.48
C PRO A 22 -12.05 11.91 -17.14
N GLN A 23 -12.10 13.23 -16.92
CA GLN A 23 -13.35 13.92 -16.57
C GLN A 23 -14.12 14.39 -17.82
N CYS A 24 -13.43 14.82 -18.88
CA CYS A 24 -14.09 15.40 -20.06
C CYS A 24 -13.62 14.83 -21.41
N GLY A 25 -12.65 13.91 -21.42
CA GLY A 25 -12.13 13.29 -22.65
C GLY A 25 -11.18 14.16 -23.50
N ALA A 26 -10.95 15.42 -23.10
CA ALA A 26 -10.04 16.32 -23.83
C ALA A 26 -8.59 15.81 -23.81
N ASP A 27 -7.82 16.17 -24.84
CA ASP A 27 -6.38 15.92 -24.86
C ASP A 27 -5.66 16.85 -23.88
N VAL A 28 -4.74 16.28 -23.11
CA VAL A 28 -3.91 16.98 -22.12
C VAL A 28 -2.46 16.67 -22.44
N GLU A 29 -1.71 17.72 -22.72
CA GLU A 29 -0.28 17.67 -22.96
C GLU A 29 0.46 17.51 -21.62
N VAL A 30 1.31 16.48 -21.53
CA VAL A 30 2.11 16.19 -20.34
C VAL A 30 3.56 16.00 -20.76
N PHE A 31 4.46 16.85 -20.28
CA PHE A 31 5.90 16.73 -20.52
C PHE A 31 6.54 15.72 -19.57
N SER A 32 7.64 15.08 -19.96
CA SER A 32 8.31 14.06 -19.14
C SER A 32 8.82 14.53 -17.78
N ASN A 33 9.01 15.84 -17.61
CA ASN A 33 9.41 16.47 -16.36
C ASN A 33 8.22 17.03 -15.55
N ASP A 34 7.01 17.03 -16.11
CA ASP A 34 5.83 17.42 -15.36
C ASP A 34 5.51 16.35 -14.33
N VAL A 35 5.19 16.75 -13.11
CA VAL A 35 4.61 15.85 -12.10
C VAL A 35 3.10 15.74 -12.36
N GLN A 36 2.46 16.86 -12.66
CA GLN A 36 1.03 17.00 -12.90
C GLN A 36 0.69 18.20 -13.78
N VAL A 37 -0.41 18.11 -14.53
CA VAL A 37 -0.93 19.16 -15.42
C VAL A 37 -2.44 19.30 -15.19
N LYS A 38 -2.97 20.53 -15.23
CA LYS A 38 -4.42 20.75 -15.18
C LYS A 38 -4.99 20.70 -16.60
N CYS A 39 -6.09 19.96 -16.78
CA CYS A 39 -6.83 19.95 -18.03
C CYS A 39 -7.42 21.34 -18.30
N GLU A 40 -7.13 21.92 -19.46
CA GLU A 40 -7.59 23.26 -19.82
C GLU A 40 -9.11 23.35 -20.01
N ASN A 41 -9.75 22.24 -20.39
CA ASN A 41 -11.19 22.20 -20.65
C ASN A 41 -12.05 22.11 -19.37
N CYS A 42 -11.61 21.38 -18.34
CA CYS A 42 -12.43 21.10 -17.15
C CYS A 42 -11.74 21.33 -15.81
N GLY A 43 -10.45 21.69 -15.80
CA GLY A 43 -9.65 21.94 -14.59
C GLY A 43 -9.16 20.69 -13.84
N PHE A 44 -9.51 19.48 -14.28
CA PHE A 44 -9.08 18.22 -13.65
C PHE A 44 -7.55 18.06 -13.68
N THR A 45 -6.93 17.60 -12.59
CA THR A 45 -5.47 17.40 -12.52
C THR A 45 -5.07 16.00 -13.00
N VAL A 46 -4.33 15.93 -14.11
CA VAL A 46 -3.77 14.71 -14.70
C VAL A 46 -2.31 14.59 -14.27
N TYR A 47 -1.88 13.43 -13.77
CA TYR A 47 -0.50 13.25 -13.33
C TYR A 47 0.31 12.46 -14.35
N ASN A 48 1.62 12.69 -14.35
CA ASN A 48 2.52 12.06 -15.29
C ASN A 48 2.87 10.63 -14.87
N ASP A 49 3.12 10.41 -13.58
CA ASP A 49 3.34 9.08 -13.01
C ASP A 49 2.03 8.28 -12.95
N VAL A 50 1.92 7.32 -13.89
CA VAL A 50 0.76 6.46 -14.07
C VAL A 50 0.61 5.49 -12.90
N GLU A 51 1.71 4.97 -12.35
CA GLU A 51 1.63 4.00 -11.25
C GLU A 51 1.08 4.66 -9.99
N SER A 52 1.58 5.86 -9.65
CA SER A 52 1.02 6.65 -8.55
C SER A 52 -0.44 6.97 -8.78
N CYS A 53 -0.83 7.48 -9.97
CA CYS A 53 -2.24 7.76 -10.31
C CYS A 53 -3.17 6.60 -9.98
N ILE A 54 -2.78 5.38 -10.38
CA ILE A 54 -3.58 4.18 -10.25
C ILE A 54 -3.85 3.84 -8.77
N GLN A 55 -2.96 4.23 -7.85
CA GLN A 55 -3.17 3.93 -6.43
C GLN A 55 -4.22 4.82 -5.77
N TRP A 56 -4.36 6.09 -6.17
CA TRP A 56 -5.19 7.08 -5.44
C TRP A 56 -6.33 7.70 -6.26
N CYS A 57 -6.30 7.66 -7.60
CA CYS A 57 -7.31 8.30 -8.43
C CYS A 57 -8.51 7.38 -8.69
N LYS A 58 -9.71 7.80 -8.28
CA LYS A 58 -10.97 7.07 -8.51
C LYS A 58 -11.31 6.86 -10.00
N TYR A 59 -10.76 7.68 -10.90
CA TYR A 59 -10.96 7.58 -12.34
C TYR A 59 -9.79 6.91 -13.08
N ALA A 60 -8.77 6.42 -12.37
CA ALA A 60 -7.56 5.90 -13.00
C ALA A 60 -7.87 4.78 -13.99
N ARG A 61 -8.79 3.86 -13.64
CA ARG A 61 -9.21 2.75 -14.50
C ARG A 61 -9.79 3.22 -15.84
N LEU A 62 -10.64 4.24 -15.82
CA LEU A 62 -11.19 4.86 -17.04
C LEU A 62 -10.10 5.60 -17.84
N CYS A 63 -9.14 6.22 -17.15
CA CYS A 63 -8.08 7.00 -17.77
C CYS A 63 -7.03 6.14 -18.50
N VAL A 64 -6.66 5.00 -17.91
CA VAL A 64 -5.52 4.16 -18.35
C VAL A 64 -5.95 2.85 -19.01
N GLY A 65 -7.23 2.50 -18.88
CA GLY A 65 -7.78 1.23 -19.35
C GLY A 65 -7.62 0.07 -18.35
N ASP A 66 -8.47 -0.95 -18.52
CA ASP A 66 -8.60 -2.08 -17.60
C ASP A 66 -7.33 -2.92 -17.46
N GLU A 67 -6.66 -3.20 -18.59
CA GLU A 67 -5.47 -4.04 -18.62
C GLU A 67 -4.32 -3.39 -17.82
N LEU A 68 -4.03 -2.13 -18.12
CA LEU A 68 -2.95 -1.39 -17.47
C LEU A 68 -3.29 -1.11 -16.00
N TYR A 69 -4.55 -0.81 -15.69
CA TYR A 69 -5.02 -0.63 -14.32
C TYR A 69 -4.79 -1.90 -13.49
N ARG A 70 -5.24 -3.07 -13.96
CA ARG A 70 -5.07 -4.34 -13.24
C ARG A 70 -3.60 -4.70 -13.05
N LYS A 71 -2.77 -4.43 -14.07
CA LYS A 71 -1.33 -4.72 -14.03
C LYS A 71 -0.58 -3.88 -12.99
N LEU A 72 -1.00 -2.64 -12.78
CA LEU A 72 -0.29 -1.68 -11.92
C LEU A 72 -0.98 -1.40 -10.58
N LYS A 73 -2.27 -1.71 -10.43
CA LYS A 73 -3.00 -1.53 -9.17
C LYS A 73 -2.46 -2.51 -8.14
N LYS A 74 -2.05 -1.97 -7.00
CA LYS A 74 -1.60 -2.75 -5.85
C LYS A 74 -2.69 -2.72 -4.79
N THR A 75 -2.98 -3.88 -4.21
CA THR A 75 -3.82 -4.00 -3.02
C THR A 75 -2.95 -3.76 -1.81
N ARG A 76 -3.27 -2.72 -1.05
CA ARG A 76 -2.51 -2.28 0.11
C ARG A 76 -3.19 -2.80 1.37
N VAL A 77 -2.50 -3.70 2.05
CA VAL A 77 -2.95 -4.37 3.28
C VAL A 77 -2.18 -3.79 4.45
N VAL A 78 -2.89 -3.26 5.45
CA VAL A 78 -2.26 -2.79 6.69
C VAL A 78 -2.59 -3.71 7.86
N PHE A 79 -1.57 -4.18 8.56
CA PHE A 79 -1.71 -4.77 9.89
C PHE A 79 -1.76 -3.64 10.91
N LEU A 80 -2.87 -3.54 11.63
CA LEU A 80 -3.15 -2.45 12.56
C LEU A 80 -3.18 -2.98 13.99
N ASP A 81 -2.39 -2.38 14.87
CA ASP A 81 -2.56 -2.51 16.31
C ASP A 81 -2.51 -1.12 16.96
N ARG A 82 -2.48 -1.05 18.29
CA ARG A 82 -2.37 0.24 18.98
C ARG A 82 -1.02 0.92 18.73
N ASP A 83 0.09 0.22 18.96
CA ASP A 83 1.38 0.87 19.18
C ASP A 83 2.34 0.75 18.00
N ASN A 84 2.05 -0.07 16.99
CA ASN A 84 2.93 -0.38 15.87
C ASN A 84 4.37 -0.73 16.26
N ALA A 85 4.50 -1.54 17.30
CA ALA A 85 5.79 -1.87 17.90
C ALA A 85 6.15 -3.35 17.81
N SER A 86 5.16 -4.25 17.83
CA SER A 86 5.38 -5.70 17.96
C SER A 86 4.52 -6.50 16.98
N ARG A 87 3.27 -6.84 17.33
CA ARG A 87 2.39 -7.74 16.54
C ARG A 87 2.22 -7.29 15.09
N SER A 88 1.78 -6.06 14.86
CA SER A 88 1.57 -5.54 13.50
C SER A 88 2.85 -5.53 12.66
N VAL A 89 4.00 -5.26 13.31
CA VAL A 89 5.33 -5.22 12.68
C VAL A 89 5.79 -6.64 12.31
N MET A 90 5.61 -7.60 13.22
CA MET A 90 5.88 -9.01 12.93
C MET A 90 4.97 -9.54 11.82
N ALA A 91 3.70 -9.15 11.81
CA ALA A 91 2.75 -9.54 10.77
C ALA A 91 3.16 -9.00 9.39
N GLU A 92 3.57 -7.73 9.30
CA GLU A 92 4.12 -7.14 8.07
C GLU A 92 5.37 -7.89 7.59
N ALA A 93 6.29 -8.24 8.50
CA ALA A 93 7.51 -8.94 8.16
C ALA A 93 7.24 -10.37 7.65
N VAL A 94 6.35 -11.11 8.33
CA VAL A 94 5.90 -12.45 7.92
C VAL A 94 5.21 -12.40 6.57
N ALA A 95 4.29 -11.45 6.37
CA ALA A 95 3.59 -11.30 5.10
C ALA A 95 4.55 -10.96 3.96
N ASN A 96 5.49 -10.03 4.16
CA ASN A 96 6.48 -9.71 3.14
C ASN A 96 7.42 -10.88 2.82
N LYS A 97 7.76 -11.73 3.81
CA LYS A 97 8.58 -12.93 3.58
C LYS A 97 7.84 -14.01 2.79
N LEU A 98 6.55 -14.18 3.05
CA LEU A 98 5.72 -15.23 2.44
C LEU A 98 5.04 -14.78 1.13
N ASN A 99 5.04 -13.48 0.83
CA ASN A 99 4.35 -12.94 -0.33
C ASN A 99 5.07 -13.29 -1.64
N ASP A 100 4.38 -14.01 -2.51
CA ASP A 100 4.78 -14.27 -3.89
C ASP A 100 3.99 -13.42 -4.91
N ARG A 101 3.08 -12.55 -4.42
CA ARG A 101 2.18 -11.73 -5.25
C ARG A 101 2.67 -10.28 -5.36
N PRO A 102 3.14 -9.83 -6.54
CA PRO A 102 3.70 -8.49 -6.71
C PRO A 102 2.64 -7.37 -6.62
N ASN A 103 1.36 -7.71 -6.74
CA ASN A 103 0.24 -6.78 -6.60
C ASN A 103 -0.25 -6.64 -5.14
N LEU A 104 0.31 -7.40 -4.18
CA LEU A 104 0.02 -7.21 -2.76
C LEU A 104 1.14 -6.43 -2.09
N VAL A 105 0.77 -5.39 -1.33
CA VAL A 105 1.70 -4.58 -0.55
C VAL A 105 1.27 -4.64 0.91
N PHE A 106 2.15 -5.16 1.76
CA PHE A 106 1.90 -5.28 3.20
C PHE A 106 2.58 -4.14 3.95
N LEU A 107 1.84 -3.56 4.87
CA LEU A 107 2.25 -2.45 5.72
C LEU A 107 1.83 -2.75 7.15
N SER A 108 2.46 -2.11 8.13
CA SER A 108 1.94 -2.04 9.50
C SER A 108 1.68 -0.59 9.92
N ALA A 109 0.77 -0.37 10.87
CA ALA A 109 0.56 0.93 11.49
C ALA A 109 -0.08 0.82 12.87
N GLY A 110 -0.13 1.96 13.55
CA GLY A 110 -0.63 2.11 14.92
C GLY A 110 -1.70 3.18 15.02
N THR A 111 -2.66 3.02 15.93
CA THR A 111 -3.58 4.11 16.32
C THR A 111 -2.93 5.11 17.28
N ALA A 112 -2.00 4.64 18.12
CA ALA A 112 -1.16 5.42 19.03
C ALA A 112 0.29 4.89 19.01
N PRO A 113 1.08 5.17 17.95
CA PRO A 113 2.39 4.56 17.75
C PRO A 113 3.40 4.81 18.89
N ALA A 114 4.16 3.79 19.23
CA ALA A 114 5.30 3.86 20.13
C ALA A 114 6.47 4.64 19.52
N PRO A 115 7.43 5.14 20.33
CA PRO A 115 8.60 5.86 19.82
C PRO A 115 9.58 4.96 19.04
N ARG A 116 9.54 3.63 19.27
CA ARG A 116 10.41 2.65 18.63
C ARG A 116 9.72 1.29 18.57
N PHE A 117 10.20 0.42 17.68
CA PHE A 117 9.81 -0.98 17.67
C PHE A 117 10.23 -1.68 18.98
N ASP A 118 9.52 -2.75 19.29
CA ASP A 118 9.83 -3.63 20.40
C ASP A 118 11.15 -4.38 20.11
N PRO A 119 12.20 -4.24 20.94
CA PRO A 119 13.47 -4.90 20.73
C PRO A 119 13.37 -6.43 20.65
N ALA A 120 12.50 -7.05 21.45
CA ALA A 120 12.35 -8.51 21.46
C ALA A 120 11.72 -9.01 20.15
N ALA A 121 10.77 -8.25 19.59
CA ALA A 121 10.19 -8.55 18.29
C ALA A 121 11.24 -8.42 17.17
N LEU A 122 12.08 -7.38 17.22
CA LEU A 122 13.16 -7.19 16.23
C LEU A 122 14.21 -8.30 16.28
N GLU A 123 14.66 -8.68 17.48
CA GLU A 123 15.63 -9.77 17.67
C GLU A 123 15.07 -11.10 17.16
N LEU A 124 13.78 -11.37 17.41
CA LEU A 124 13.14 -12.57 16.90
C LEU A 124 13.00 -12.57 15.37
N LEU A 125 12.64 -11.43 14.77
CA LEU A 125 12.57 -11.32 13.31
C LEU A 125 13.93 -11.53 12.65
N ASP A 126 15.00 -10.97 13.23
CA ASP A 126 16.38 -11.14 12.74
C ASP A 126 16.82 -12.61 12.76
N ARG A 127 16.53 -13.33 13.87
CA ARG A 127 16.78 -14.78 13.97
C ARG A 127 16.07 -15.60 12.91
N GLU A 128 14.93 -15.12 12.44
CA GLU A 128 14.09 -15.80 11.44
C GLU A 128 14.33 -15.28 10.01
N ASP A 129 15.40 -14.51 9.79
CA ASP A 129 15.75 -13.93 8.50
C ASP A 129 14.59 -13.11 7.90
N MET A 130 13.93 -12.34 8.75
CA MET A 130 12.86 -11.40 8.42
C MET A 130 13.22 -9.99 8.88
N LYS A 131 12.80 -8.97 8.12
CA LYS A 131 13.14 -7.58 8.40
C LYS A 131 11.88 -6.74 8.64
N ALA A 132 11.86 -6.00 9.74
CA ALA A 132 10.88 -4.95 9.97
C ALA A 132 11.15 -3.76 9.02
N ALA A 133 10.08 -3.12 8.54
CA ALA A 133 10.17 -2.00 7.60
C ALA A 133 9.97 -0.64 8.30
N GLY A 134 11.05 0.16 8.38
CA GLY A 134 10.98 1.56 8.80
C GLY A 134 10.91 1.75 10.32
N ARG A 135 9.91 2.49 10.80
CA ARG A 135 9.69 2.84 12.21
C ARG A 135 8.18 2.87 12.52
N PRO A 136 7.77 2.84 13.80
CA PRO A 136 6.36 2.95 14.15
C PRO A 136 5.71 4.17 13.50
N LYS A 137 4.55 3.99 12.90
CA LYS A 137 3.83 5.01 12.13
C LYS A 137 2.34 4.97 12.39
N ALA A 138 1.72 6.15 12.38
CA ALA A 138 0.30 6.28 12.63
C ALA A 138 -0.50 5.91 11.38
N VAL A 139 -1.65 5.27 11.56
CA VAL A 139 -2.50 4.81 10.45
C VAL A 139 -2.95 5.95 9.53
N HIS A 140 -3.26 7.13 10.08
CA HIS A 140 -3.63 8.32 9.30
C HIS A 140 -2.47 8.91 8.45
N LYS A 141 -1.23 8.48 8.68
CA LYS A 141 -0.07 8.86 7.86
C LYS A 141 0.15 7.91 6.68
N LEU A 142 -0.62 6.82 6.60
CA LEU A 142 -0.59 5.96 5.43
C LEU A 142 -1.34 6.63 4.28
N GLY A 143 -0.89 6.34 3.06
CA GLY A 143 -1.69 6.59 1.86
C GLY A 143 -2.92 5.67 1.79
N PRO A 144 -3.56 5.54 0.63
CA PRO A 144 -4.73 4.68 0.45
C PRO A 144 -4.52 3.27 1.00
N VAL A 145 -5.55 2.72 1.65
CA VAL A 145 -5.55 1.38 2.23
C VAL A 145 -6.80 0.65 1.76
N ASP A 146 -6.61 -0.52 1.16
CA ASP A 146 -7.71 -1.34 0.64
C ASP A 146 -8.18 -2.35 1.70
N VAL A 147 -7.25 -2.86 2.52
CA VAL A 147 -7.54 -3.86 3.56
C VAL A 147 -6.88 -3.49 4.89
N VAL A 148 -7.63 -3.52 5.98
CA VAL A 148 -7.14 -3.40 7.35
C VAL A 148 -7.27 -4.74 8.04
N VAL A 149 -6.16 -5.25 8.58
CA VAL A 149 -6.12 -6.42 9.46
C VAL A 149 -5.87 -5.93 10.89
N ALA A 150 -6.94 -5.82 11.68
CA ALA A 150 -6.87 -5.40 13.07
C ALA A 150 -6.38 -6.57 13.96
N MET A 151 -5.29 -6.36 14.71
CA MET A 151 -4.64 -7.37 15.58
C MET A 151 -5.32 -7.54 16.95
N ASP A 152 -6.18 -6.61 17.30
CA ASP A 152 -7.11 -6.63 18.42
C ASP A 152 -8.45 -6.11 17.90
N GLY A 153 -9.56 -6.56 18.51
CA GLY A 153 -10.93 -6.32 18.03
C GLY A 153 -11.23 -4.86 17.63
N ASP A 154 -11.78 -4.08 18.56
CA ASP A 154 -12.04 -2.66 18.29
C ASP A 154 -10.79 -1.83 18.56
N THR A 155 -10.20 -1.32 17.47
CA THR A 155 -9.01 -0.44 17.50
C THR A 155 -9.38 1.03 17.72
N GLY A 156 -10.67 1.38 17.70
CA GLY A 156 -11.17 2.76 17.66
C GLY A 156 -10.83 3.51 16.36
N TYR A 157 -10.31 2.81 15.35
CA TYR A 157 -10.02 3.36 14.03
C TYR A 157 -11.22 3.15 13.11
N GLU A 158 -11.72 4.24 12.54
CA GLU A 158 -12.75 4.23 11.50
C GLU A 158 -12.07 4.24 10.12
N PRO A 159 -12.08 3.11 9.38
CA PRO A 159 -11.47 3.05 8.06
C PRO A 159 -12.28 3.85 7.03
N PRO A 160 -11.64 4.37 5.97
CA PRO A 160 -12.35 4.99 4.87
C PRO A 160 -13.42 4.06 4.26
N PRO A 161 -14.51 4.62 3.67
CA PRO A 161 -15.50 3.83 2.96
C PRO A 161 -14.88 2.94 1.87
N GLY A 162 -15.35 1.70 1.77
CA GLY A 162 -14.82 0.71 0.81
C GLY A 162 -13.55 -0.01 1.28
N THR A 163 -12.96 0.36 2.43
CA THR A 163 -11.89 -0.41 3.04
C THR A 163 -12.43 -1.70 3.65
N ARG A 164 -11.86 -2.84 3.26
CA ARG A 164 -12.19 -4.13 3.85
C ARG A 164 -11.52 -4.27 5.22
N VAL A 165 -12.27 -4.68 6.25
CA VAL A 165 -11.73 -4.93 7.59
C VAL A 165 -11.73 -6.42 7.91
N ILE A 166 -10.60 -6.92 8.42
CA ILE A 166 -10.40 -8.29 8.89
C ILE A 166 -9.90 -8.20 10.33
N THR A 167 -10.45 -9.00 11.23
CA THR A 167 -10.02 -9.05 12.63
C THR A 167 -9.25 -10.33 12.89
N TRP A 168 -8.05 -10.21 13.46
CA TRP A 168 -7.27 -11.31 13.97
C TRP A 168 -7.13 -11.18 15.49
N GLU A 169 -7.47 -12.25 16.20
CA GLU A 169 -7.14 -12.37 17.61
C GLU A 169 -5.67 -12.79 17.75
N VAL A 170 -4.79 -11.82 18.02
CA VAL A 170 -3.36 -12.05 18.26
C VAL A 170 -2.97 -11.47 19.62
N PRO A 171 -2.56 -12.31 20.59
CA PRO A 171 -2.26 -11.84 21.93
C PRO A 171 -1.10 -10.85 21.91
N ARG A 172 -1.25 -9.75 22.64
CA ARG A 172 -0.18 -8.75 22.80
C ARG A 172 0.91 -9.31 23.70
N PRO A 173 2.15 -9.52 23.19
CA PRO A 173 3.25 -9.92 24.06
C PRO A 173 3.66 -8.76 24.96
N ARG A 174 4.00 -9.08 26.21
CA ARG A 174 4.63 -8.18 27.18
C ARG A 174 6.11 -8.54 27.33
N PRO A 175 6.93 -7.65 27.91
CA PRO A 175 8.32 -7.99 28.23
C PRO A 175 8.40 -9.27 29.07
N GLY A 176 9.14 -10.28 28.57
CA GLY A 176 9.27 -11.60 29.19
C GLY A 176 8.28 -12.67 28.71
N ASP A 177 7.26 -12.30 27.92
CA ASP A 177 6.36 -13.26 27.28
C ASP A 177 7.06 -14.00 26.13
N ASP A 178 6.43 -15.08 25.65
CA ASP A 178 6.89 -15.82 24.49
C ASP A 178 6.47 -15.17 23.16
N TYR A 179 7.38 -14.36 22.58
CA TYR A 179 7.18 -13.74 21.27
C TYR A 179 7.15 -14.79 20.14
N ARG A 180 7.73 -15.98 20.35
CA ARG A 180 7.75 -17.04 19.34
C ARG A 180 6.34 -17.57 19.08
N ALA A 181 5.59 -17.84 20.14
CA ALA A 181 4.19 -18.24 20.01
C ALA A 181 3.35 -17.23 19.20
N VAL A 182 3.59 -15.92 19.40
CA VAL A 182 2.93 -14.86 18.62
C VAL A 182 3.35 -14.91 17.15
N LEU A 183 4.64 -15.05 16.87
CA LEU A 183 5.15 -15.12 15.50
C LEU A 183 4.65 -16.36 14.76
N ASP A 184 4.59 -17.51 15.43
CA ASP A 184 4.11 -18.76 14.84
C ASP A 184 2.62 -18.67 14.51
N LEU A 185 1.80 -18.05 15.36
CA LEU A 185 0.40 -17.75 15.06
C LEU A 185 0.25 -16.85 13.82
N LEU A 186 1.11 -15.83 13.68
CA LEU A 186 1.11 -14.97 12.51
C LEU A 186 1.49 -15.73 11.23
N LYS A 187 2.48 -16.63 11.31
CA LYS A 187 2.89 -17.50 10.19
C LYS A 187 1.78 -18.46 9.77
N GLU A 188 0.97 -18.95 10.71
CA GLU A 188 -0.18 -19.81 10.41
C GLU A 188 -1.29 -19.05 9.68
N LYS A 189 -1.63 -17.83 10.14
CA LYS A 189 -2.75 -17.03 9.58
C LYS A 189 -2.43 -16.40 8.22
N THR A 190 -1.18 -15.99 8.01
CA THR A 190 -0.78 -15.17 6.86
C THR A 190 -1.00 -15.81 5.49
N PRO A 191 -0.67 -17.11 5.25
CA PRO A 191 -0.94 -17.76 3.97
C PRO A 191 -2.41 -17.74 3.56
N GLY A 192 -3.33 -17.91 4.53
CA GLY A 192 -4.76 -17.86 4.28
C GLY A 192 -5.21 -16.48 3.79
N LEU A 193 -4.71 -15.41 4.41
CA LEU A 193 -4.96 -14.04 3.98
C LEU A 193 -4.44 -13.77 2.56
N ILE A 194 -3.19 -14.16 2.27
CA ILE A 194 -2.59 -13.95 0.93
C ILE A 194 -3.42 -14.68 -0.14
N ALA A 195 -3.77 -15.94 0.11
CA ALA A 195 -4.56 -16.74 -0.83
C ALA A 195 -5.97 -16.16 -1.05
N GLU A 196 -6.59 -15.62 -0.01
CA GLU A 196 -7.89 -14.97 -0.11
C GLU A 196 -7.83 -13.68 -0.93
N LEU A 197 -6.86 -12.81 -0.65
CA LEU A 197 -6.70 -11.54 -1.35
C LEU A 197 -6.31 -11.72 -2.81
N ALA A 198 -5.57 -12.79 -3.14
CA ALA A 198 -5.27 -13.15 -4.52
C ALA A 198 -6.54 -13.43 -5.34
N LYS A 199 -7.52 -14.15 -4.78
CA LYS A 199 -8.79 -14.48 -5.46
C LYS A 199 -9.65 -13.25 -5.72
N GLY A 200 -9.59 -12.24 -4.85
CA GLY A 200 -10.34 -10.99 -4.99
C GLY A 200 -9.80 -10.04 -6.07
N SER A 201 -8.55 -10.22 -6.50
CA SER A 201 -7.95 -9.40 -7.57
C SER A 201 -8.40 -9.78 -8.99
N ASP A 202 -9.00 -10.97 -9.15
CA ASP A 202 -9.56 -11.49 -10.39
C ASP A 202 -11.07 -11.16 -10.54
N GLY A 203 -11.37 -9.86 -10.64
CA GLY A 203 -12.56 -9.30 -11.32
C GLY A 203 -13.96 -9.89 -11.07
N LYS A 204 -14.83 -9.08 -10.45
CA LYS A 204 -16.18 -8.87 -10.97
C LYS A 204 -16.47 -7.37 -11.03
N PRO A 205 -16.99 -6.82 -12.13
CA PRO A 205 -17.45 -5.44 -12.15
C PRO A 205 -18.65 -5.34 -11.20
N GLU A 206 -18.52 -4.49 -10.17
CA GLU A 206 -19.69 -3.98 -9.47
C GLU A 206 -20.53 -3.24 -10.50
N GLY A 207 -21.75 -3.75 -10.72
CA GLY A 207 -22.72 -3.11 -11.58
C GLY A 207 -22.99 -1.71 -11.07
N VAL A 208 -22.80 -0.74 -11.96
CA VAL A 208 -23.31 0.61 -11.76
C VAL A 208 -24.81 0.50 -12.03
N ASP A 209 -25.61 0.47 -10.97
CA ASP A 209 -27.03 0.78 -11.09
C ASP A 209 -27.16 2.26 -11.47
N ASN A 210 -27.93 2.49 -12.53
CA ASN A 210 -28.16 3.77 -13.24
C ASN A 210 -28.50 4.97 -12.34
#